data_AF-A0A6G0WA08-F1
#
_entry.id   AF-A0A6G0WA08-F1
#
_cell.length_a   1.000
_cell.length_b   1.000
_cell.length_c   1.000
_cell.angle_alpha   90.00
_cell.angle_beta   90.00
_cell.angle_gamma   90.00
#
_symmetry.space_group_name_H-M   'P 1'
#
loop_
_entity.id
_entity.type
_entity.pdbx_description
1 polymer ?
#
loop_
_entity_poly.entity_id
_entity_poly.type
_entity_poly.pdbx_seq_one_letter_code
_entity_poly.pdbx_strand_id
1 'polypeptide(L)'
;MKLFYALSALVASAFADNIEIVGGTEAAVGKHLYVTSLRLTASGETECGGSLIAPNVVLTAAHCNVEINGAIKYAVIGSHYNGGTQYGETIAVKQQIVHPKYNKDTNTNDFAVVNLARTQTLVGVVSWGIGCAEANKPGVYGRLSAVKDFIAPYLTSSPTVSPTPSTKPTPTPSKTSQKTTRPTTPPPSTGCDSCSYCYYPDGDDCLTDFTQSDCNYYSASYGTVWCGN
;
A
#
# COMPACT_ATOMS: atom_id res chain seq x y z
N MET A 1 26.03 13.05 -64.65
CA MET A 1 25.65 14.00 -63.58
C MET A 1 24.13 14.04 -63.50
N LYS A 2 23.58 13.42 -62.44
CA LYS A 2 22.27 13.65 -61.78
C LYS A 2 21.92 12.40 -60.98
N LEU A 3 22.43 12.35 -59.75
CA LEU A 3 21.96 11.42 -58.72
C LEU A 3 20.54 11.87 -58.31
N PHE A 4 19.57 10.97 -58.41
CA PHE A 4 18.27 11.15 -57.76
C PHE A 4 18.29 10.35 -56.47
N TYR A 5 18.46 11.04 -55.34
CA TYR A 5 18.21 10.46 -54.03
C TYR A 5 16.70 10.39 -53.82
N ALA A 6 16.15 9.17 -53.84
CA ALA A 6 14.80 8.92 -53.37
C ALA A 6 14.81 8.97 -51.84
N LEU A 7 14.35 10.07 -51.27
CA LEU A 7 14.11 10.20 -49.84
C LEU A 7 12.82 9.45 -49.52
N SER A 8 12.93 8.21 -49.03
CA SER A 8 11.76 7.49 -48.49
C SER A 8 11.34 8.16 -47.20
N ALA A 9 10.25 8.92 -47.23
CA ALA A 9 9.61 9.45 -46.05
C ALA A 9 9.09 8.27 -45.21
N LEU A 10 9.74 8.03 -44.07
CA LEU A 10 9.22 7.16 -43.02
C LEU A 10 8.03 7.89 -42.42
N VAL A 11 6.83 7.53 -42.85
CA VAL A 11 5.59 7.98 -42.19
C VAL A 11 5.52 7.23 -40.87
N ALA A 12 6.01 7.86 -39.80
CA ALA A 12 5.74 7.42 -38.44
C ALA A 12 4.22 7.55 -38.23
N SER A 13 3.53 6.42 -38.21
CA SER A 13 2.13 6.36 -37.82
C SER A 13 2.09 6.69 -36.33
N ALA A 14 1.85 7.96 -35.99
CA ALA A 14 1.48 8.35 -34.64
C ALA A 14 0.13 7.71 -34.36
N PHE A 15 0.14 6.62 -33.61
CA PHE A 15 -1.07 6.15 -32.95
C PHE A 15 -1.55 7.31 -32.08
N ALA A 16 -2.74 7.83 -32.38
CA ALA A 16 -3.37 8.82 -31.54
C ALA A 16 -3.61 8.15 -30.19
N ASP A 17 -2.77 8.46 -29.21
CA ASP A 17 -3.05 8.13 -27.82
C ASP A 17 -4.44 8.69 -27.50
N ASN A 18 -5.27 7.84 -26.91
CA ASN A 18 -6.56 8.23 -26.36
C ASN A 18 -6.35 9.53 -25.57
N ILE A 19 -7.17 10.55 -25.79
CA ILE A 19 -6.97 11.87 -25.19
C ILE A 19 -6.99 11.71 -23.65
N GLU A 20 -5.81 11.61 -23.07
CA GLU A 20 -5.53 11.74 -21.64
C GLU A 20 -5.23 13.22 -21.34
N ILE A 21 -4.92 13.55 -20.08
CA ILE A 21 -4.63 14.92 -19.61
C ILE A 21 -3.81 15.71 -20.64
N VAL A 22 -4.41 16.76 -21.23
CA VAL A 22 -3.84 17.48 -22.38
C VAL A 22 -2.51 18.14 -22.00
N GLY A 23 -1.44 17.79 -22.72
CA GLY A 23 -0.08 18.27 -22.45
C GLY A 23 0.61 17.59 -21.26
N GLY A 24 0.02 16.52 -20.73
CA GLY A 24 0.57 15.72 -19.65
C GLY A 24 1.60 14.68 -20.10
N THR A 25 2.10 13.94 -19.12
CA THR A 25 2.90 12.72 -19.29
C THR A 25 2.41 11.70 -18.26
N GLU A 26 2.66 10.41 -18.51
CA GLU A 26 2.29 9.35 -17.58
C GLU A 26 2.87 9.61 -16.17
N ALA A 27 2.02 9.50 -15.14
CA ALA A 27 2.46 9.63 -13.77
C ALA A 27 3.36 8.44 -13.36
N ALA A 28 4.28 8.64 -12.42
CA ALA A 28 5.04 7.51 -11.87
C ALA A 28 4.12 6.62 -11.01
N VAL A 29 4.23 5.31 -11.19
CA VAL A 29 3.47 4.31 -10.41
C VAL A 29 3.64 4.56 -8.91
N GLY A 30 2.52 4.62 -8.17
CA GLY A 30 2.52 4.76 -6.71
C GLY A 30 2.82 6.17 -6.18
N LYS A 31 3.01 7.18 -7.04
CA LYS A 31 3.33 8.56 -6.61
C LYS A 31 2.14 9.30 -5.99
N HIS A 32 0.93 9.00 -6.44
CA HIS A 32 -0.29 9.73 -6.06
C HIS A 32 -1.35 8.79 -5.50
N LEU A 33 -1.07 8.19 -4.33
CA LEU A 33 -1.92 7.14 -3.73
C LEU A 33 -3.32 7.63 -3.30
N TYR A 34 -3.55 8.94 -3.22
CA TYR A 34 -4.88 9.50 -2.97
C TYR A 34 -5.80 9.45 -4.19
N VAL A 35 -5.23 9.31 -5.40
CA VAL A 35 -6.02 9.24 -6.64
C VAL A 35 -6.86 7.98 -6.61
N THR A 36 -8.16 8.17 -6.86
CA THR A 36 -9.16 7.12 -6.82
C THR A 36 -9.86 7.04 -8.17
N SER A 37 -9.93 5.83 -8.72
CA SER A 37 -10.71 5.53 -9.92
C SER A 37 -12.11 5.09 -9.49
N LEU A 38 -13.15 5.79 -9.95
CA LEU A 38 -14.54 5.46 -9.69
C LEU A 38 -15.12 4.67 -10.87
N ARG A 39 -15.69 3.50 -10.60
CA ARG A 39 -16.05 2.51 -11.62
C ARG A 39 -17.45 1.92 -11.41
N LEU A 40 -18.08 1.52 -12.51
CA LEU A 40 -19.36 0.79 -12.50
C LEU A 40 -19.19 -0.67 -12.07
N THR A 41 -18.06 -1.29 -12.41
CA THR A 41 -17.71 -2.67 -12.05
C THR A 41 -16.32 -2.73 -11.44
N ALA A 42 -16.03 -3.77 -10.66
CA ALA A 42 -14.75 -3.90 -9.95
C ALA A 42 -13.53 -3.88 -10.88
N SER A 43 -13.62 -4.52 -12.05
CA SER A 43 -12.56 -4.61 -13.05
C SER A 43 -12.71 -3.64 -14.23
N GLY A 44 -13.80 -2.86 -14.27
CA GLY A 44 -14.15 -2.00 -15.39
C GLY A 44 -13.20 -0.83 -15.59
N GLU A 45 -13.51 0.01 -16.57
CA GLU A 45 -12.80 1.26 -16.81
C GLU A 45 -13.22 2.36 -15.82
N THR A 46 -12.40 3.41 -15.75
CA THR A 46 -12.67 4.57 -14.90
C THR A 46 -13.72 5.44 -15.54
N GLU A 47 -14.82 5.66 -14.84
CA GLU A 47 -15.85 6.62 -15.24
C GLU A 47 -15.47 8.03 -14.79
N CYS A 48 -14.96 8.13 -13.56
CA CYS A 48 -14.57 9.40 -12.96
C CYS A 48 -13.37 9.25 -12.02
N GLY A 49 -12.65 10.35 -11.85
CA GLY A 49 -11.63 10.48 -10.82
C GLY A 49 -12.22 10.88 -9.45
N GLY A 50 -11.44 10.67 -8.41
CA GLY A 50 -11.70 11.16 -7.07
C GLY A 50 -10.43 11.22 -6.23
N SER A 51 -10.55 11.81 -5.05
CA SER A 51 -9.46 11.95 -4.08
C SER A 51 -9.87 11.34 -2.74
N LEU A 52 -9.09 10.38 -2.23
CA LEU A 52 -9.27 9.83 -0.90
C LEU A 52 -8.85 10.88 0.15
N ILE A 53 -9.83 11.44 0.88
CA ILE A 53 -9.61 12.50 1.88
C ILE A 53 -9.67 12.01 3.33
N ALA A 54 -10.20 10.80 3.53
CA ALA A 54 -10.15 10.07 4.81
C ALA A 54 -10.17 8.56 4.51
N PRO A 55 -9.89 7.67 5.49
CA PRO A 55 -9.75 6.23 5.23
C PRO A 55 -10.91 5.56 4.48
N ASN A 56 -12.12 6.09 4.54
CA ASN A 56 -13.30 5.60 3.83
C ASN A 56 -14.08 6.71 3.10
N VAL A 57 -13.46 7.87 2.85
CA VAL A 57 -14.15 9.04 2.26
C VAL A 57 -13.40 9.50 1.03
N VAL A 58 -14.08 9.49 -0.11
CA VAL A 58 -13.58 9.99 -1.38
C VAL A 58 -14.35 11.26 -1.75
N LEU A 59 -13.63 12.31 -2.13
CA LEU A 59 -14.19 13.53 -2.70
C LEU A 59 -14.13 13.45 -4.23
N THR A 60 -15.23 13.80 -4.90
CA THR A 60 -15.34 13.80 -6.36
C THR A 60 -16.32 14.90 -6.81
N ALA A 61 -16.62 14.96 -8.10
CA ALA A 61 -17.59 15.88 -8.67
C ALA A 61 -19.03 15.32 -8.52
N ALA A 62 -20.02 16.21 -8.44
CA ALA A 62 -21.42 15.81 -8.36
C ALA A 62 -21.94 15.23 -9.68
N HIS A 63 -21.51 15.77 -10.81
CA HIS A 63 -21.91 15.30 -12.14
C HIS A 63 -21.51 13.83 -12.35
N CYS A 64 -20.35 13.41 -11.82
CA CYS A 64 -19.91 12.01 -11.81
C CYS A 64 -20.90 11.04 -11.15
N ASN A 65 -21.75 11.51 -10.23
CA ASN A 65 -22.81 10.69 -9.65
C ASN A 65 -24.14 10.89 -10.38
N VAL A 66 -24.50 12.13 -10.75
CA VAL A 66 -25.84 12.44 -11.29
C VAL A 66 -25.99 11.98 -12.75
N GLU A 67 -24.97 12.18 -13.59
CA GLU A 67 -25.06 11.90 -15.04
C GLU A 67 -25.17 10.41 -15.35
N ILE A 68 -24.61 9.57 -14.49
CA ILE A 68 -24.69 8.11 -14.58
C ILE A 68 -25.68 7.51 -13.60
N ASN A 69 -26.66 8.29 -13.10
CA ASN A 69 -27.73 7.84 -12.21
C ASN A 69 -27.23 7.06 -10.97
N GLY A 70 -26.09 7.46 -10.40
CA GLY A 70 -25.47 6.84 -9.24
C GLY A 70 -24.93 5.43 -9.49
N ALA A 71 -24.64 5.08 -10.75
CA ALA A 71 -24.19 3.73 -11.13
C ALA A 71 -22.75 3.40 -10.67
N ILE A 72 -21.99 4.36 -10.13
CA ILE A 72 -20.68 4.08 -9.52
C ILE A 72 -20.87 3.12 -8.33
N LYS A 73 -20.30 1.93 -8.45
CA LYS A 73 -20.38 0.88 -7.43
C LYS A 73 -19.04 0.61 -6.75
N TYR A 74 -17.93 1.01 -7.36
CA TYR A 74 -16.59 0.70 -6.89
C TYR A 74 -15.69 1.94 -6.93
N ALA A 75 -14.81 2.02 -5.94
CA ALA A 75 -13.68 2.93 -5.89
C ALA A 75 -12.39 2.10 -5.85
N VAL A 76 -11.45 2.39 -6.73
CA VAL A 76 -10.14 1.73 -6.80
C VAL A 76 -9.06 2.74 -6.44
N ILE A 77 -8.49 2.58 -5.25
CA ILE A 77 -7.58 3.55 -4.64
C ILE A 77 -6.14 3.18 -5.00
N GLY A 78 -5.38 4.14 -5.50
CA GLY A 78 -3.99 3.91 -5.91
C GLY A 78 -3.86 3.07 -7.20
N SER A 79 -4.92 2.98 -8.01
CA SER A 79 -4.82 2.41 -9.36
C SER A 79 -3.90 3.28 -10.22
N HIS A 80 -3.01 2.64 -10.97
CA HIS A 80 -2.20 3.32 -11.98
C HIS A 80 -2.86 3.32 -13.37
N TYR A 81 -3.68 2.30 -13.65
CA TYR A 81 -4.28 2.09 -14.97
C TYR A 81 -5.79 2.38 -14.97
N ASN A 82 -6.31 2.68 -16.17
CA ASN A 82 -7.73 3.00 -16.38
C ASN A 82 -8.68 1.88 -15.95
N GLY A 83 -8.27 0.60 -16.01
CA GLY A 83 -9.10 -0.54 -15.68
C GLY A 83 -8.34 -1.72 -15.07
N GLY A 84 -9.05 -2.84 -14.86
CA GLY A 84 -8.50 -4.08 -14.34
C GLY A 84 -8.33 -4.12 -12.82
N THR A 85 -7.89 -5.26 -12.30
CA THR A 85 -7.79 -5.53 -10.85
C THR A 85 -6.35 -5.69 -10.35
N GLN A 86 -5.37 -5.45 -11.22
CA GLN A 86 -3.96 -5.69 -10.97
C GLN A 86 -3.31 -4.66 -10.03
N TYR A 87 -3.82 -3.42 -9.99
CA TYR A 87 -3.27 -2.35 -9.18
C TYR A 87 -4.36 -1.60 -8.41
N GLY A 88 -4.00 -1.14 -7.23
CA GLY A 88 -4.89 -0.42 -6.33
C GLY A 88 -5.82 -1.32 -5.53
N GLU A 89 -6.37 -0.76 -4.46
CA GLU A 89 -7.33 -1.46 -3.61
C GLU A 89 -8.75 -1.16 -4.05
N THR A 90 -9.49 -2.20 -4.45
CA THR A 90 -10.89 -2.07 -4.87
C THR A 90 -11.82 -2.16 -3.67
N ILE A 91 -12.65 -1.14 -3.47
CA ILE A 91 -13.62 -1.07 -2.38
C ILE A 91 -15.01 -0.71 -2.96
N ALA A 92 -16.05 -1.41 -2.49
CA ALA A 92 -17.42 -1.09 -2.85
C ALA A 92 -17.85 0.28 -2.28
N VAL A 93 -18.62 1.02 -3.05
CA VAL A 93 -19.27 2.26 -2.61
C VAL A 93 -20.45 1.93 -1.71
N LYS A 94 -20.51 2.57 -0.53
CA LYS A 94 -21.62 2.44 0.41
C LYS A 94 -22.70 3.50 0.16
N GLN A 95 -22.27 4.74 -0.07
CA GLN A 95 -23.16 5.88 -0.23
C GLN A 95 -22.49 6.96 -1.05
N GLN A 96 -23.27 7.66 -1.86
CA GLN A 96 -22.87 8.85 -2.57
C GLN A 96 -23.75 10.01 -2.09
N ILE A 97 -23.13 11.13 -1.75
CA ILE A 97 -23.77 12.32 -1.19
C ILE A 97 -23.41 13.48 -2.11
N VAL A 98 -24.35 13.86 -2.97
CA VAL A 98 -24.21 15.04 -3.83
C VAL A 98 -24.40 16.30 -2.98
N HIS A 99 -23.62 17.34 -3.27
CA HIS A 99 -23.79 18.62 -2.62
C HIS A 99 -25.23 19.14 -2.81
N PRO A 100 -25.94 19.56 -1.75
CA PRO A 100 -27.38 19.85 -1.80
C PRO A 100 -27.74 21.06 -2.68
N LYS A 101 -26.76 21.87 -3.05
CA LYS A 101 -26.89 23.02 -3.96
C LYS A 101 -26.34 22.76 -5.36
N TYR A 102 -26.04 21.51 -5.71
CA TYR A 102 -25.57 21.18 -7.06
C TYR A 102 -26.64 21.55 -8.09
N ASN A 103 -26.25 22.32 -9.11
CA ASN A 103 -27.10 22.64 -10.24
C ASN A 103 -26.46 22.08 -11.52
N LYS A 104 -27.13 21.09 -12.12
CA LYS A 104 -26.66 20.39 -13.33
C LYS A 104 -26.58 21.28 -14.58
N ASP A 105 -27.42 22.31 -14.67
CA ASP A 105 -27.49 23.15 -15.86
C ASP A 105 -26.35 24.18 -15.88
N THR A 106 -25.86 24.56 -14.70
CA THR A 106 -24.78 25.55 -14.54
C THR A 106 -23.47 24.95 -14.01
N ASN A 107 -23.45 23.67 -13.63
CA ASN A 107 -22.38 23.01 -12.88
C ASN A 107 -21.92 23.75 -11.61
N THR A 108 -22.85 24.47 -10.95
CA THR A 108 -22.50 25.15 -9.69
C THR A 108 -22.58 24.16 -8.52
N ASN A 109 -21.65 24.29 -7.57
CA ASN A 109 -21.48 23.35 -6.44
C ASN A 109 -21.29 21.88 -6.88
N ASP A 110 -20.48 21.66 -7.91
CA ASP A 110 -20.18 20.34 -8.48
C ASP A 110 -19.23 19.52 -7.59
N PHE A 111 -19.70 19.17 -6.39
CA PHE A 111 -18.97 18.36 -5.42
C PHE A 111 -19.86 17.24 -4.89
N ALA A 112 -19.28 16.06 -4.70
CA ALA A 112 -19.91 14.94 -4.05
C ALA A 112 -18.92 14.19 -3.14
N VAL A 113 -19.48 13.60 -2.08
CA VAL A 113 -18.75 12.74 -1.16
C VAL A 113 -19.20 11.30 -1.40
N VAL A 114 -18.22 10.40 -1.56
CA VAL A 114 -18.43 8.97 -1.72
C VAL A 114 -17.89 8.27 -0.47
N ASN A 115 -18.80 7.71 0.33
CA ASN A 115 -18.47 6.88 1.48
C ASN A 115 -18.27 5.44 1.03
N LEU A 116 -17.15 4.84 1.42
CA LEU A 116 -16.78 3.48 1.08
C LEU A 116 -17.31 2.47 2.10
N ALA A 117 -17.54 1.23 1.65
CA ALA A 117 -18.08 0.15 2.50
C ALA A 117 -17.10 -0.31 3.60
N ARG A 118 -15.81 -0.05 3.43
CA ARG A 118 -14.75 -0.31 4.42
C ARG A 118 -13.68 0.76 4.36
N THR A 119 -12.95 0.92 5.45
CA THR A 119 -11.78 1.79 5.53
C THR A 119 -10.58 1.13 4.86
N GLN A 120 -9.82 1.91 4.10
CA GLN A 120 -8.42 1.64 3.78
C GLN A 120 -7.69 1.30 5.09
N THR A 121 -6.99 0.18 5.09
CA THR A 121 -6.31 -0.31 6.29
C THR A 121 -4.82 -0.37 6.01
N LEU A 122 -4.04 0.42 6.73
CA LEU A 122 -2.59 0.26 6.72
C LEU A 122 -2.24 -1.04 7.45
N VAL A 123 -1.63 -1.99 6.73
CA VAL A 123 -1.32 -3.33 7.26
C VAL A 123 0.12 -3.50 7.73
N GLY A 124 1.04 -2.64 7.25
CA GLY A 124 2.41 -2.65 7.69
C GLY A 124 3.15 -1.34 7.43
N VAL A 125 4.36 -1.25 7.99
CA VAL A 125 5.31 -0.14 7.81
C VAL A 125 6.61 -0.73 7.28
N VAL A 126 7.25 -0.06 6.32
CA VAL A 126 8.55 -0.47 5.78
C VAL A 126 9.55 -0.65 6.92
N SER A 127 10.25 -1.78 6.96
CA SER A 127 11.27 -2.07 7.98
C SER A 127 12.68 -2.08 7.36
N TRP A 128 12.99 -3.08 6.54
CA TRP A 128 14.29 -3.23 5.86
C TRP A 128 14.16 -4.15 4.63
N GLY A 129 15.24 -4.33 3.88
CA GLY A 129 15.31 -5.28 2.77
C GLY A 129 16.76 -5.56 2.36
N ILE A 130 16.99 -6.65 1.63
CA ILE A 130 18.28 -6.94 1.00
C ILE A 130 18.29 -6.18 -0.35
N GLY A 131 19.04 -5.07 -0.41
CA GLY A 131 19.05 -4.20 -1.59
C GLY A 131 17.73 -3.44 -1.80
N CYS A 132 17.47 -3.01 -3.04
CA CYS A 132 16.24 -2.32 -3.41
C CYS A 132 15.71 -2.87 -4.74
N ALA A 133 14.51 -3.48 -4.71
CA ALA A 133 13.83 -4.06 -5.88
C ALA A 133 14.66 -5.11 -6.66
N GLU A 134 15.56 -5.82 -5.96
CA GLU A 134 16.30 -6.93 -6.55
C GLU A 134 15.40 -8.15 -6.75
N ALA A 135 15.62 -8.87 -7.86
CA ALA A 135 14.84 -10.06 -8.18
C ALA A 135 14.98 -11.11 -7.07
N ASN A 136 13.85 -11.71 -6.67
CA ASN A 136 13.76 -12.73 -5.62
C ASN A 136 14.24 -12.28 -4.22
N LYS A 137 14.38 -10.98 -3.95
CA LYS A 137 14.68 -10.46 -2.62
C LYS A 137 13.45 -9.75 -2.03
N PRO A 138 12.94 -10.17 -0.85
CA PRO A 138 11.75 -9.56 -0.27
C PRO A 138 12.08 -8.24 0.43
N GLY A 139 11.09 -7.34 0.45
CA GLY A 139 11.04 -6.25 1.43
C GLY A 139 10.39 -6.74 2.73
N VAL A 140 10.96 -6.37 3.87
CA VAL A 140 10.45 -6.70 5.20
C VAL A 140 9.63 -5.54 5.76
N TYR A 141 8.44 -5.85 6.27
CA TYR A 141 7.50 -4.88 6.83
C TYR A 141 7.15 -5.24 8.28
N GLY A 142 7.07 -4.23 9.14
CA GLY A 142 6.53 -4.38 10.48
C GLY A 142 5.01 -4.59 10.42
N ARG A 143 4.51 -5.65 11.05
CA ARG A 143 3.08 -5.97 11.07
C ARG A 143 2.32 -5.06 12.04
N LEU A 144 1.46 -4.18 11.53
CA LEU A 144 0.75 -3.21 12.38
C LEU A 144 -0.20 -3.84 13.38
N SER A 145 -0.78 -5.00 13.07
CA SER A 145 -1.65 -5.71 14.02
C SER A 145 -0.92 -6.14 15.30
N ALA A 146 0.41 -6.30 15.26
CA ALA A 146 1.23 -6.66 16.42
C ALA A 146 1.52 -5.47 17.35
N VAL A 147 1.38 -4.23 16.85
CA VAL A 147 1.70 -3.00 17.59
C VAL A 147 0.51 -2.07 17.75
N LYS A 148 -0.72 -2.58 17.52
CA LYS A 148 -1.96 -1.81 17.56
C LYS A 148 -2.15 -1.07 18.89
N ASP A 149 -1.85 -1.72 20.00
CA ASP A 149 -2.01 -1.14 21.35
C ASP A 149 -1.02 0.01 21.60
N PHE A 150 0.19 -0.09 21.04
CA PHE A 150 1.21 0.96 21.13
C PHE A 150 0.79 2.22 20.37
N ILE A 151 0.20 2.06 19.17
CA ILE A 151 -0.17 3.20 18.32
C ILE A 151 -1.51 3.84 18.68
N ALA A 152 -2.42 3.11 19.35
CA ALA A 152 -3.78 3.56 19.62
C ALA A 152 -3.89 4.96 20.27
N PRO A 153 -3.05 5.34 21.26
CA PRO A 153 -3.13 6.68 21.86
C PRO A 153 -2.85 7.84 20.91
N TYR A 154 -2.20 7.57 19.77
CA TYR A 154 -1.81 8.58 18.78
C TYR A 154 -2.83 8.74 17.64
N LEU A 155 -3.89 7.93 17.61
CA LEU A 155 -4.87 7.91 16.50
C LEU A 155 -6.09 8.82 16.73
N THR A 156 -6.31 9.31 17.94
CA THR A 156 -7.58 9.98 18.33
C THR A 156 -7.46 11.46 18.66
N SER A 157 -6.31 12.11 18.46
CA SER A 157 -6.17 13.53 18.75
C SER A 157 -6.48 14.40 17.53
N SER A 158 -7.66 15.04 17.55
CA SER A 158 -7.79 16.40 17.01
C SER A 158 -6.68 17.29 17.62
N PRO A 159 -6.19 18.33 16.91
CA PRO A 159 -5.09 19.16 17.39
C PRO A 159 -5.59 20.06 18.51
N THR A 160 -5.69 19.54 19.72
CA THR A 160 -5.76 20.33 20.93
C THR A 160 -4.96 19.59 21.98
N VAL A 161 -3.97 20.29 22.51
CA VAL A 161 -2.89 19.81 23.39
C VAL A 161 -1.72 19.20 22.63
N SER A 162 -0.79 20.10 22.27
CA SER A 162 0.64 19.77 22.18
C SER A 162 1.00 18.98 23.45
N PRO A 163 1.51 17.74 23.37
CA PRO A 163 1.96 17.05 24.56
C PRO A 163 3.12 17.87 25.13
N THR A 164 2.86 18.55 26.25
CA THR A 164 3.90 18.94 27.21
C THR A 164 4.83 17.72 27.35
N PRO A 165 6.16 17.87 27.39
CA PRO A 165 7.07 16.76 27.60
C PRO A 165 6.71 16.08 28.93
N SER A 166 5.89 15.04 28.86
CA SER A 166 5.51 14.26 30.03
C SER A 166 6.75 13.46 30.36
N THR A 167 7.29 13.75 31.54
CA THR A 167 8.26 12.95 32.26
C THR A 167 8.12 11.48 31.92
N LYS A 168 9.25 10.87 31.51
CA LYS A 168 9.52 9.43 31.44
C LYS A 168 8.47 8.63 32.23
N PRO A 169 7.69 7.74 31.60
CA PRO A 169 6.76 6.91 32.33
C PRO A 169 7.49 6.23 33.48
N THR A 170 7.11 6.58 34.71
CA THR A 170 7.42 5.76 35.87
C THR A 170 6.91 4.36 35.52
N PRO A 171 7.75 3.32 35.55
CA PRO A 171 7.29 1.98 35.27
C PRO A 171 6.16 1.68 36.25
N THR A 172 4.94 1.59 35.72
CA THR A 172 3.87 0.86 36.40
C THR A 172 4.48 -0.47 36.81
N PRO A 173 4.25 -0.97 38.05
CA PRO A 173 4.74 -2.28 38.43
C PRO A 173 4.24 -3.25 37.38
N SER A 174 5.17 -3.69 36.53
CA SER A 174 4.97 -4.84 35.67
C SER A 174 4.49 -5.90 36.63
N LYS A 175 3.22 -6.31 36.51
CA LYS A 175 2.70 -7.51 37.20
C LYS A 175 3.81 -8.51 37.03
N THR A 176 4.46 -8.85 38.15
CA THR A 176 5.77 -9.48 38.20
C THR A 176 5.91 -10.35 36.98
N SER A 177 6.59 -9.82 35.95
CA SER A 177 7.11 -10.66 34.91
C SER A 177 8.10 -11.47 35.70
N GLN A 178 7.64 -12.63 36.15
CA GLN A 178 8.54 -13.67 36.60
C GLN A 178 9.58 -13.65 35.51
N LYS A 179 10.79 -13.28 35.88
CA LYS A 179 11.96 -13.66 35.14
C LYS A 179 11.84 -15.17 35.13
N THR A 180 11.15 -15.69 34.13
CA THR A 180 11.20 -17.08 33.77
C THR A 180 12.67 -17.19 33.43
N THR A 181 13.45 -17.66 34.40
CA THR A 181 14.76 -18.22 34.12
C THR A 181 14.49 -19.09 32.92
N ARG A 182 15.07 -18.69 31.77
CA ARG A 182 15.15 -19.51 30.58
C ARG A 182 15.35 -20.93 31.10
N PRO A 183 14.38 -21.84 30.93
CA PRO A 183 14.62 -23.22 31.24
C PRO A 183 15.92 -23.55 30.53
N THR A 184 16.95 -23.93 31.27
CA THR A 184 18.14 -24.56 30.73
C THR A 184 17.73 -25.97 30.33
N THR A 185 16.77 -26.03 29.41
CA THR A 185 16.62 -27.15 28.52
C THR A 185 17.92 -27.19 27.74
N PRO A 186 18.55 -28.37 27.60
CA PRO A 186 19.60 -28.56 26.60
C PRO A 186 19.14 -27.91 25.28
N PRO A 187 20.03 -27.26 24.52
CA PRO A 187 19.65 -26.69 23.22
C PRO A 187 18.76 -27.72 22.50
N PRO A 188 17.50 -27.38 22.18
CA PRO A 188 16.67 -28.26 21.37
C PRO A 188 17.47 -28.55 20.11
N SER A 189 17.38 -29.78 19.60
CA SER A 189 18.01 -30.16 18.35
C SER A 189 17.85 -29.01 17.36
N THR A 190 18.99 -28.52 16.88
CA THR A 190 19.08 -27.57 15.79
C THR A 190 17.98 -27.89 14.78
N GLY A 191 17.06 -26.97 14.45
CA GLY A 191 16.00 -27.14 13.45
C GLY A 191 16.49 -27.50 12.03
N CYS A 192 17.78 -27.83 11.92
CA CYS A 192 18.44 -28.55 10.86
C CYS A 192 17.96 -30.00 10.66
N ASP A 193 17.05 -30.53 11.49
CA ASP A 193 16.44 -31.86 11.25
C ASP A 193 15.70 -31.91 9.90
N SER A 194 15.14 -30.78 9.44
CA SER A 194 14.44 -30.64 8.16
C SER A 194 14.91 -29.46 7.30
N CYS A 195 15.94 -28.74 7.73
CA CYS A 195 16.47 -27.57 7.02
C CYS A 195 17.90 -27.83 6.56
N SER A 196 18.20 -27.54 5.29
CA SER A 196 19.56 -27.67 4.72
C SER A 196 20.23 -26.33 4.45
N TYR A 197 19.63 -25.23 4.90
CA TYR A 197 20.10 -23.85 4.67
C TYR A 197 20.13 -23.10 6.00
N CYS A 198 19.71 -21.84 6.03
CA CYS A 198 19.66 -21.05 7.25
C CYS A 198 18.33 -21.27 7.99
N TYR A 199 18.37 -21.86 9.17
CA TYR A 199 17.20 -22.04 10.03
C TYR A 199 16.98 -20.81 10.94
N TYR A 200 15.77 -20.27 10.96
CA TYR A 200 15.36 -19.16 11.82
C TYR A 200 14.40 -19.63 12.94
N PRO A 201 14.87 -19.72 14.21
CA PRO A 201 14.12 -20.36 15.28
C PRO A 201 12.82 -19.67 15.68
N ASP A 202 12.78 -18.33 15.72
CA ASP A 202 11.58 -17.60 16.16
C ASP A 202 10.44 -17.71 15.13
N GLY A 203 10.79 -17.95 13.87
CA GLY A 203 9.84 -18.13 12.77
C GLY A 203 9.53 -19.59 12.44
N ASP A 204 10.24 -20.55 13.04
CA ASP A 204 10.22 -21.98 12.67
C ASP A 204 10.33 -22.18 11.14
N ASP A 205 11.25 -21.44 10.50
CA ASP A 205 11.35 -21.34 9.04
C ASP A 205 12.75 -21.63 8.52
N CYS A 206 12.83 -22.26 7.35
CA CYS A 206 14.08 -22.60 6.66
C CYS A 206 14.29 -21.64 5.48
N LEU A 207 15.21 -20.69 5.66
CA LEU A 207 15.52 -19.65 4.68
C LEU A 207 16.44 -20.22 3.59
N THR A 208 15.85 -20.81 2.55
CA THR A 208 16.57 -21.47 1.45
C THR A 208 17.42 -20.54 0.59
N ASP A 209 17.10 -19.24 0.59
CA ASP A 209 17.77 -18.23 -0.24
C ASP A 209 18.93 -17.52 0.46
N PHE A 210 19.21 -17.89 1.71
CA PHE A 210 20.29 -17.32 2.49
C PHE A 210 21.58 -18.09 2.25
N THR A 211 22.67 -17.37 2.01
CA THR A 211 24.00 -17.98 2.01
C THR A 211 24.48 -18.24 3.45
N GLN A 212 25.54 -19.03 3.60
CA GLN A 212 26.16 -19.24 4.91
C GLN A 212 26.61 -17.93 5.55
N SER A 213 27.14 -16.99 4.75
CA SER A 213 27.51 -15.66 5.23
C SER A 213 26.32 -14.85 5.73
N ASP A 214 25.18 -14.88 5.01
CA ASP A 214 23.97 -14.18 5.44
C ASP A 214 23.46 -14.78 6.76
N CYS A 215 23.43 -16.11 6.84
CA CYS A 215 22.97 -16.81 8.02
C CYS A 215 23.83 -16.50 9.26
N ASN A 216 25.15 -16.48 9.08
CA ASN A 216 26.09 -16.16 10.15
C ASN A 216 26.00 -14.69 10.56
N TYR A 217 25.79 -13.78 9.59
CA TYR A 217 25.61 -12.35 9.85
C TYR A 217 24.41 -12.10 10.79
N TYR A 218 23.30 -12.79 10.57
CA TYR A 218 22.08 -12.62 11.37
C TYR A 218 22.06 -13.44 12.67
N SER A 219 23.01 -14.36 12.88
CA SER A 219 23.03 -15.27 14.04
C SER A 219 23.06 -14.54 15.39
N ALA A 220 23.80 -13.44 15.49
CA ALA A 220 23.92 -12.67 16.72
C ALA A 220 22.64 -11.92 17.10
N SER A 221 21.84 -11.50 16.11
CA SER A 221 20.64 -10.69 16.32
C SER A 221 19.37 -11.52 16.39
N TYR A 222 19.31 -12.63 15.64
CA TYR A 222 18.09 -13.41 15.42
C TYR A 222 18.25 -14.90 15.76
N GLY A 223 19.43 -15.31 16.25
CA GLY A 223 19.68 -16.70 16.63
C GLY A 223 19.64 -17.68 15.45
N THR A 224 19.81 -17.20 14.22
CA THR A 224 19.81 -18.05 13.02
C THR A 224 20.96 -19.06 13.05
N VAL A 225 20.71 -20.25 12.49
CA VAL A 225 21.65 -21.39 12.50
C VAL A 225 21.83 -21.89 11.08
N TRP A 226 23.08 -22.02 10.63
CA TRP A 226 23.38 -22.64 9.34
C TRP A 226 23.33 -24.17 9.45
N CYS A 227 22.52 -24.80 8.61
CA CYS A 227 22.25 -26.23 8.57
C CYS A 227 22.75 -26.92 7.29
N GLY A 228 23.35 -26.17 6.37
CA GLY A 228 23.96 -26.73 5.17
C GLY A 228 25.30 -27.39 5.48
N ASN A 229 25.61 -28.48 4.77
CA ASN A 229 26.94 -29.10 4.76
C ASN A 229 27.98 -28.21 4.06
#